data_AF-A0A177BUD3-F1
#
_entry.id   AF-A0A177BUD3-F1
#
_cell.length_a   1.000
_cell.length_b   1.000
_cell.length_c   1.000
_cell.angle_alpha   90.00
_cell.angle_beta   90.00
_cell.angle_gamma   90.00
#
_symmetry.space_group_name_H-M   'P 1'
#
loop_
_entity.id
_entity.type
_entity.pdbx_description
1 polymer ?
#
loop_
_entity_poly.entity_id
_entity_poly.type
_entity_poly.pdbx_seq_one_letter_code
_entity_poly.pdbx_strand_id
1 'polypeptide(L)'
;MMASASEESPRITVEIVFDRLSHSFSQPSPPILTLTLTSHAKTPLTLFTWGTPFSLPRALTSNGFVITDTSSGQNVKTSLMQVQRTPLKRTRGSPDEQYFLTLQPESPVHLSTGFGRGGGGVKPQPKSVVERGLEVDANGNEVNLRRSKSATGVDGLEPGRKYEIGLNTDLLDIIRWAPAEKEDILVEGTGEGSYVQDYEWNKGSLNFSVRQSTLSVET
;
A
#
# COMPACT_ATOMS: atom_id res chain seq x y z
N MET A 1 -14.82 -11.26 41.88
CA MET A 1 -14.01 -11.79 40.77
C MET A 1 -14.30 -10.94 39.54
N MET A 2 -13.40 -10.01 39.21
CA MET A 2 -13.48 -9.27 37.94
C MET A 2 -12.68 -10.07 36.93
N ALA A 3 -13.36 -10.72 35.99
CA ALA A 3 -12.69 -11.25 34.81
C ALA A 3 -12.23 -10.03 34.01
N SER A 4 -10.92 -9.76 33.97
CA SER A 4 -10.37 -8.86 32.96
C SER A 4 -10.59 -9.55 31.62
N ALA A 5 -11.62 -9.13 30.88
CA ALA A 5 -11.63 -9.39 29.45
C ALA A 5 -10.37 -8.70 28.93
N SER A 6 -9.35 -9.48 28.56
CA SER A 6 -8.35 -8.99 27.63
C SER A 6 -9.14 -8.52 26.41
N GLU A 7 -9.26 -7.21 26.20
CA GLU A 7 -9.77 -6.68 24.94
C GLU A 7 -8.83 -7.23 23.86
N GLU A 8 -9.28 -8.28 23.17
CA GLU A 8 -8.54 -8.84 22.06
C GLU A 8 -8.36 -7.74 21.03
N SER A 9 -7.10 -7.50 20.64
CA SER A 9 -6.77 -6.58 19.55
C SER A 9 -7.67 -6.85 18.34
N PRO A 10 -8.30 -5.82 17.76
CA PRO A 10 -9.18 -6.00 16.61
C PRO A 10 -8.49 -6.76 15.48
N ARG A 11 -9.16 -7.78 14.96
CA ARG A 11 -8.67 -8.58 13.84
C ARG A 11 -9.14 -8.01 12.52
N ILE A 12 -8.22 -7.87 11.56
CA ILE A 12 -8.50 -7.45 10.19
C ILE A 12 -7.96 -8.52 9.24
N THR A 13 -8.83 -9.04 8.39
CA THR A 13 -8.42 -9.90 7.28
C THR A 13 -8.16 -9.05 6.05
N VAL A 14 -7.06 -9.31 5.36
CA VAL A 14 -6.71 -8.64 4.10
C VAL A 14 -6.51 -9.68 3.02
N GLU A 15 -7.25 -9.56 1.93
CA GLU A 15 -7.08 -10.40 0.75
C GLU A 15 -6.51 -9.59 -0.41
N ILE A 16 -5.48 -10.14 -1.06
CA ILE A 16 -4.86 -9.55 -2.24
C ILE A 16 -5.36 -10.29 -3.48
N VAL A 17 -5.88 -9.56 -4.46
CA VAL A 17 -6.35 -10.12 -5.74
C VAL A 17 -5.83 -9.29 -6.90
N PHE A 18 -5.53 -9.94 -8.01
CA PHE A 18 -5.31 -9.27 -9.28
C PHE A 18 -6.46 -9.59 -10.24
N ASP A 19 -6.88 -8.60 -11.04
CA ASP A 19 -7.82 -8.81 -12.14
C ASP A 19 -7.29 -9.81 -13.18
N ARG A 20 -5.97 -9.86 -13.35
CA ARG A 20 -5.24 -10.84 -14.15
C ARG A 20 -3.95 -11.24 -13.46
N LEU A 21 -3.65 -12.53 -13.50
CA LEU A 21 -2.47 -13.11 -12.83
C LEU A 21 -1.19 -13.01 -13.66
N SER A 22 -1.21 -12.26 -14.78
CA SER A 22 -0.03 -12.01 -15.60
C SER A 22 0.23 -10.53 -15.84
N HIS A 23 1.50 -10.15 -15.71
CA HIS A 23 2.03 -8.83 -16.04
C HIS A 23 2.95 -8.94 -17.24
N SER A 24 2.84 -8.01 -18.18
CA SER A 24 3.77 -7.90 -19.31
C SER A 24 4.18 -6.45 -19.49
N PHE A 25 5.48 -6.21 -19.70
CA PHE A 25 6.02 -4.88 -19.97
C PHE A 25 5.62 -4.34 -21.34
N SER A 26 5.10 -5.21 -22.23
CA SER A 26 4.57 -4.83 -23.54
C SER A 26 3.12 -4.34 -23.48
N GLN A 27 2.38 -4.69 -22.43
CA GLN A 27 0.99 -4.27 -22.27
C GLN A 27 0.88 -2.78 -21.90
N PRO A 28 -0.15 -2.08 -22.39
CA PRO A 28 -0.30 -0.63 -22.18
C PRO A 28 -0.66 -0.27 -20.73
N SER A 29 -1.30 -1.18 -20.00
CA SER A 29 -1.66 -1.01 -18.59
C SER A 29 -1.15 -2.21 -17.78
N PRO A 30 -0.78 -2.04 -16.50
CA PRO A 30 -0.51 -3.17 -15.61
C PRO A 30 -1.80 -3.86 -15.15
N PRO A 31 -1.71 -5.06 -14.55
CA PRO A 31 -2.81 -5.67 -13.80
C PRO A 31 -3.35 -4.72 -12.73
N ILE A 32 -4.65 -4.76 -12.46
CA ILE A 32 -5.26 -4.09 -11.32
C ILE A 32 -5.10 -4.98 -10.08
N LEU A 33 -4.37 -4.45 -9.10
CA LEU A 33 -4.27 -4.99 -7.76
C LEU A 33 -5.44 -4.47 -6.91
N THR A 34 -6.13 -5.36 -6.21
CA THR A 34 -7.18 -5.03 -5.24
C THR A 34 -6.85 -5.64 -3.87
N LEU A 35 -6.90 -4.81 -2.85
CA LEU A 35 -6.89 -5.22 -1.45
C LEU A 35 -8.33 -5.20 -0.93
N THR A 36 -8.79 -6.34 -0.41
CA THR A 36 -10.08 -6.44 0.27
C THR A 36 -9.83 -6.53 1.77
N LEU A 37 -10.21 -5.50 2.51
CA LEU A 37 -10.04 -5.42 3.96
C LEU A 37 -11.37 -5.73 4.64
N THR A 38 -11.38 -6.64 5.60
CA THR A 38 -12.56 -6.95 6.42
C THR A 38 -12.19 -6.85 7.89
N SER A 39 -12.86 -5.94 8.61
CA SER A 39 -12.72 -5.82 10.08
C SER A 39 -13.66 -6.80 10.77
N HIS A 40 -13.13 -7.56 11.72
CA HIS A 40 -13.90 -8.45 12.60
C HIS A 40 -14.17 -7.82 13.97
N ALA A 41 -13.96 -6.50 14.09
CA ALA A 41 -14.31 -5.75 15.29
C ALA A 41 -15.83 -5.61 15.41
N LYS A 42 -16.32 -5.42 16.63
CA LYS A 42 -17.75 -5.19 16.90
C LYS A 42 -18.21 -3.76 16.59
N THR A 43 -17.27 -2.84 16.48
CA THR A 43 -17.52 -1.41 16.24
C THR A 43 -16.71 -0.95 15.03
N PRO A 44 -17.12 0.17 14.39
CA PRO A 44 -16.33 0.77 13.32
C PRO A 44 -14.89 1.02 13.77
N LEU A 45 -13.96 0.87 12.83
CA LEU A 45 -12.54 1.02 13.05
C LEU A 45 -11.94 1.92 11.98
N THR A 46 -11.37 3.06 12.38
CA THR A 46 -10.70 3.95 11.43
C THR A 46 -9.19 3.80 11.51
N LEU A 47 -8.57 3.58 10.36
CA LEU A 47 -7.13 3.48 10.15
C LEU A 47 -6.61 4.77 9.55
N PHE A 48 -5.47 5.25 10.03
CA PHE A 48 -4.70 6.29 9.37
C PHE A 48 -3.65 5.65 8.45
N THR A 49 -3.86 5.73 7.14
CA THR A 49 -3.18 4.88 6.15
C THR A 49 -1.91 5.48 5.57
N TRP A 50 -1.58 6.75 5.80
CA TRP A 50 -0.39 7.38 5.23
C TRP A 50 0.91 6.65 5.65
N GLY A 51 1.74 6.29 4.66
CA GLY A 51 3.00 5.58 4.91
C GLY A 51 2.82 4.09 5.23
N THR A 52 1.60 3.57 5.08
CA THR A 52 1.25 2.16 5.35
C THR A 52 0.98 1.43 4.04
N PRO A 53 0.86 0.09 4.04
CA PRO A 53 0.51 -0.69 2.85
C PRO A 53 -0.85 -0.31 2.24
N PHE A 54 -1.74 0.33 3.00
CA PHE A 54 -3.07 0.74 2.53
C PHE A 54 -3.11 2.11 1.84
N SER A 55 -1.99 2.85 1.81
CA SER A 55 -1.89 4.10 1.03
C SER A 55 -1.55 3.80 -0.44
N LEU A 56 -2.51 3.20 -1.16
CA LEU A 56 -2.41 3.04 -2.61
C LEU A 56 -2.55 4.40 -3.31
N PRO A 57 -1.81 4.67 -4.41
CA PRO A 57 -0.86 3.79 -5.10
C PRO A 57 0.57 3.79 -4.51
N ARG A 58 0.87 4.68 -3.55
CA ARG A 58 2.25 4.95 -3.09
C ARG A 58 2.93 3.71 -2.51
N ALA A 59 2.19 2.88 -1.79
CA ALA A 59 2.68 1.66 -1.15
C ALA A 59 3.46 0.72 -2.09
N LEU A 60 3.10 0.65 -3.39
CA LEU A 60 3.79 -0.16 -4.40
C LEU A 60 5.22 0.32 -4.70
N THR A 61 5.52 1.57 -4.37
CA THR A 61 6.82 2.22 -4.59
C THR A 61 7.53 2.58 -3.29
N SER A 62 6.88 2.43 -2.13
CA SER A 62 7.37 2.87 -0.83
C SER A 62 7.43 1.74 0.21
N ASN A 63 7.90 0.56 -0.17
CA ASN A 63 8.06 -0.62 0.69
C ASN A 63 6.78 -1.10 1.41
N GLY A 64 5.59 -0.73 0.93
CA GLY A 64 4.32 -1.20 1.48
C GLY A 64 4.03 -2.66 1.15
N PHE A 65 4.61 -3.16 0.07
CA PHE A 65 4.48 -4.54 -0.40
C PHE A 65 5.79 -5.30 -0.25
N VAL A 66 5.66 -6.58 0.08
CA VAL A 66 6.74 -7.57 -0.03
C VAL A 66 6.49 -8.37 -1.30
N ILE A 67 7.47 -8.36 -2.19
CA ILE A 67 7.42 -9.05 -3.48
C ILE A 67 8.55 -10.07 -3.46
N THR A 68 8.21 -11.36 -3.51
CA THR A 68 9.18 -12.45 -3.37
C THR A 68 9.21 -13.26 -4.65
N ASP A 69 10.40 -13.43 -5.25
CA ASP A 69 10.56 -14.36 -6.36
C ASP A 69 10.39 -15.79 -5.84
N THR A 70 9.38 -16.49 -6.34
CA THR A 70 9.02 -17.84 -5.88
C THR A 70 10.09 -18.88 -6.20
N SER A 71 10.96 -18.63 -7.19
CA SER A 71 12.02 -19.55 -7.59
C SER A 71 13.27 -19.44 -6.70
N SER A 72 13.62 -18.22 -6.29
CA SER A 72 14.82 -17.94 -5.51
C SER A 72 14.55 -17.69 -4.02
N GLY A 73 13.29 -17.45 -3.65
CA GLY A 73 12.88 -17.02 -2.32
C GLY A 73 13.37 -15.62 -1.95
N GLN A 74 13.96 -14.87 -2.90
CA GLN A 74 14.53 -13.56 -2.63
C GLN A 74 13.48 -12.46 -2.78
N ASN A 75 13.50 -11.52 -1.84
CA ASN A 75 12.67 -10.32 -1.92
C ASN A 75 13.23 -9.36 -2.97
N VAL A 76 12.34 -8.84 -3.80
CA VAL A 76 12.64 -7.70 -4.68
C VAL A 76 12.92 -6.50 -3.80
N LYS A 77 14.05 -5.82 -4.06
CA LYS A 77 14.43 -4.63 -3.31
C LYS A 77 13.33 -3.57 -3.42
N THR A 78 13.00 -2.94 -2.31
CA THR A 78 12.09 -1.80 -2.25
C THR A 78 12.87 -0.56 -1.83
N SER A 79 12.32 0.62 -2.10
CA SER A 79 12.86 1.88 -1.60
C SER A 79 11.88 2.51 -0.62
N LEU A 80 12.41 3.21 0.38
CA LEU A 80 11.62 4.08 1.23
C LEU A 80 11.56 5.45 0.56
N MET A 81 10.37 5.83 0.10
CA MET A 81 10.18 7.14 -0.48
C MET A 81 10.10 8.18 0.64
N GLN A 82 11.12 9.03 0.74
CA GLN A 82 11.07 10.21 1.61
C GLN A 82 10.33 11.33 0.88
N VAL A 83 9.22 11.78 1.47
CA VAL A 83 8.44 12.91 0.94
C VAL A 83 8.60 14.09 1.88
N GLN A 84 9.16 15.19 1.37
CA GLN A 84 9.11 16.46 2.08
C GLN A 84 7.70 17.02 1.97
N ARG A 85 7.01 17.12 3.10
CA ARG A 85 5.62 17.59 3.16
C ARG A 85 5.36 18.38 4.43
N THR A 86 4.28 19.17 4.41
CA THR A 86 3.72 19.78 5.62
C THR A 86 3.14 18.70 6.55
N PRO A 87 3.02 18.98 7.85
CA PRO A 87 2.38 18.08 8.81
C PRO A 87 0.98 17.68 8.36
N LEU A 88 0.68 16.40 8.57
CA LEU A 88 -0.61 15.79 8.25
C LEU A 88 -1.74 16.37 9.10
N LYS A 89 -2.86 16.67 8.45
CA LYS A 89 -4.06 17.19 9.12
C LYS A 89 -5.20 16.17 9.14
N ARG A 90 -6.05 16.28 10.15
CA ARG A 90 -7.35 15.58 10.25
C ARG A 90 -8.51 16.53 9.89
N THR A 91 -8.27 17.52 9.04
CA THR A 91 -9.31 18.48 8.65
C THR A 91 -10.20 17.87 7.58
N ARG A 92 -11.53 17.93 7.77
CA ARG A 92 -12.55 17.51 6.80
C ARG A 92 -12.40 18.32 5.51
N GLY A 93 -12.55 17.66 4.37
CA GLY A 93 -12.38 18.22 3.03
C GLY A 93 -10.92 18.51 2.65
N SER A 94 -9.95 18.27 3.53
CA SER A 94 -8.55 18.46 3.20
C SER A 94 -8.01 17.32 2.33
N PRO A 95 -6.92 17.54 1.57
CA PRO A 95 -6.26 16.46 0.85
C PRO A 95 -5.80 15.30 1.73
N ASP A 96 -5.60 15.52 3.03
CA ASP A 96 -5.18 14.47 3.96
C ASP A 96 -6.33 13.58 4.45
N GLU A 97 -7.60 14.00 4.25
CA GLU A 97 -8.78 13.19 4.61
C GLU A 97 -8.74 11.80 3.93
N GLN A 98 -8.17 11.71 2.73
CA GLN A 98 -8.05 10.45 1.99
C GLN A 98 -7.28 9.35 2.75
N TYR A 99 -6.49 9.71 3.76
CA TYR A 99 -5.74 8.76 4.58
C TYR A 99 -6.54 8.20 5.75
N PHE A 100 -7.79 8.61 5.95
CA PHE A 100 -8.66 8.08 7.01
C PHE A 100 -9.60 7.04 6.41
N LEU A 101 -9.29 5.77 6.66
CA LEU A 101 -10.04 4.63 6.15
C LEU A 101 -10.87 4.01 7.28
N THR A 102 -12.19 4.15 7.22
CA THR A 102 -13.10 3.48 8.15
C THR A 102 -13.49 2.10 7.62
N LEU A 103 -13.27 1.08 8.44
CA LEU A 103 -13.73 -0.29 8.24
C LEU A 103 -14.97 -0.51 9.11
N GLN A 104 -16.10 -0.79 8.47
CA GLN A 104 -17.33 -1.17 9.15
C GLN A 104 -17.25 -2.66 9.57
N PRO A 105 -17.87 -3.05 10.70
CA PRO A 105 -17.90 -4.45 11.16
C PRO A 105 -18.38 -5.41 10.07
N GLU A 106 -17.57 -6.43 9.78
CA GLU A 106 -17.87 -7.50 8.81
C GLU A 106 -18.22 -7.01 7.39
N SER A 107 -17.94 -5.74 7.07
CA SER A 107 -18.21 -5.17 5.76
C SER A 107 -16.89 -4.97 5.00
N PRO A 108 -16.68 -5.69 3.89
CA PRO A 108 -15.46 -5.55 3.10
C PRO A 108 -15.31 -4.15 2.51
N VAL A 109 -14.07 -3.64 2.55
CA VAL A 109 -13.67 -2.41 1.84
C VAL A 109 -12.61 -2.77 0.80
N HIS A 110 -12.78 -2.25 -0.41
CA HIS A 110 -11.89 -2.52 -1.54
C HIS A 110 -11.01 -1.31 -1.83
N LEU A 111 -9.70 -1.53 -1.85
CA LEU A 111 -8.69 -0.55 -2.28
C LEU A 111 -8.03 -1.09 -3.54
N SER A 112 -8.16 -0.38 -4.67
CA SER A 112 -7.64 -0.86 -5.95
C SER A 112 -6.69 0.14 -6.61
N THR A 113 -5.68 -0.39 -7.29
CA THR A 113 -4.76 0.41 -8.09
C THR A 113 -4.07 -0.45 -9.15
N GLY A 114 -3.53 0.15 -10.21
CA GLY A 114 -2.69 -0.59 -11.14
C GLY A 114 -1.39 -1.03 -10.46
N PHE A 115 -0.98 -2.28 -10.67
CA PHE A 115 0.25 -2.87 -10.19
C PHE A 115 1.45 -2.33 -10.99
N GLY A 116 1.74 -1.06 -10.75
CA GLY A 116 2.76 -0.28 -11.45
C GLY A 116 3.02 1.03 -10.72
N ARG A 117 4.06 1.73 -11.14
CA ARG A 117 4.42 3.02 -10.55
C ARG A 117 3.28 4.04 -10.72
N GLY A 118 2.97 4.74 -9.64
CA GLY A 118 1.87 5.70 -9.61
C GLY A 118 0.50 5.08 -9.89
N GLY A 119 0.31 3.79 -9.62
CA GLY A 119 -0.94 3.08 -9.91
C GLY A 119 -1.09 2.68 -11.38
N GLY A 120 0.03 2.58 -12.09
CA GLY A 120 0.06 2.28 -13.53
C GLY A 120 0.12 3.51 -14.45
N GLY A 121 0.20 4.73 -13.89
CA GLY A 121 0.38 5.96 -14.66
C GLY A 121 1.76 6.11 -15.30
N VAL A 122 2.74 5.28 -14.92
CA VAL A 122 4.07 5.22 -15.53
C VAL A 122 4.25 3.85 -16.17
N LYS A 123 4.67 3.84 -17.44
CA LYS A 123 4.93 2.60 -18.18
C LYS A 123 6.02 1.79 -17.47
N PRO A 124 5.73 0.56 -17.03
CA PRO A 124 6.73 -0.28 -16.36
C PRO A 124 7.81 -0.68 -17.37
N GLN A 125 9.05 -0.76 -16.89
CA GLN A 125 10.21 -1.16 -17.69
C GLN A 125 10.88 -2.34 -17.02
N PRO A 126 11.45 -3.30 -17.79
CA PRO A 126 12.20 -4.41 -17.21
C PRO A 126 13.35 -3.89 -16.34
N LYS A 127 13.65 -4.61 -15.26
CA LYS A 127 14.77 -4.31 -14.35
C LYS A 127 16.09 -4.01 -15.09
N SER A 128 16.42 -4.79 -16.11
CA SER A 128 17.64 -4.61 -16.92
C SER A 128 17.71 -3.28 -17.68
N VAL A 129 16.56 -2.70 -18.05
CA VAL A 129 16.47 -1.37 -18.69
C VAL A 129 16.66 -0.28 -17.63
N VAL A 130 15.99 -0.43 -16.49
CA VAL A 130 16.06 0.52 -15.37
C VAL A 130 17.46 0.64 -14.80
N GLU A 131 18.16 -0.48 -14.58
CA GLU A 131 19.51 -0.50 -14.02
C GLU A 131 20.56 0.14 -14.94
N ARG A 132 20.30 0.17 -16.26
CA ARG A 132 21.13 0.88 -17.24
C ARG A 132 20.90 2.41 -17.22
N GLY A 133 19.87 2.90 -16.51
CA GLY A 133 19.50 4.31 -16.45
C GLY A 133 18.75 4.81 -17.69
N LEU A 134 18.11 3.90 -18.42
CA LEU A 134 17.43 4.18 -19.68
C LEU A 134 15.91 4.21 -19.47
N GLU A 135 15.21 4.98 -20.29
CA GLU A 135 13.75 4.94 -20.42
C GLU A 135 13.39 4.78 -21.89
N VAL A 136 12.32 4.04 -22.18
CA VAL A 136 11.90 3.80 -23.56
C VAL A 136 10.92 4.90 -23.96
N ASP A 137 11.23 5.66 -25.00
CA ASP A 137 10.33 6.69 -25.53
C ASP A 137 9.04 6.10 -26.12
N ALA A 138 8.12 6.98 -26.54
CA ALA A 138 6.87 6.57 -27.19
C ALA A 138 7.08 5.76 -28.49
N ASN A 139 8.28 5.81 -29.08
CA ASN A 139 8.64 5.11 -30.30
C ASN A 139 9.40 3.79 -30.04
N GLY A 140 9.64 3.42 -28.78
CA GLY A 140 10.37 2.20 -28.44
C GLY A 140 11.88 2.36 -28.34
N ASN A 141 12.43 3.58 -28.42
CA ASN A 141 13.88 3.81 -28.36
C ASN A 141 14.35 4.07 -26.92
N GLU A 142 15.51 3.54 -26.57
CA GLU A 142 16.15 3.80 -25.28
C GLU A 142 16.72 5.24 -25.23
N VAL A 143 16.26 6.04 -24.27
CA VAL A 143 16.70 7.42 -24.02
C VAL A 143 17.36 7.52 -22.65
N ASN A 144 18.47 8.25 -22.58
CA ASN A 144 19.25 8.41 -21.36
C ASN A 144 18.61 9.49 -20.47
N LEU A 145 18.15 9.11 -19.27
CA LEU A 145 17.48 10.01 -18.32
C LEU A 145 18.12 9.90 -16.94
N ARG A 146 18.20 11.03 -16.23
CA ARG A 146 18.80 11.12 -14.88
C ARG A 146 17.83 10.53 -13.85
N ARG A 147 17.67 9.21 -13.84
CA ARG A 147 16.87 8.44 -12.87
C ARG A 147 17.74 7.59 -11.96
N SER A 148 17.17 7.17 -10.83
CA SER A 148 17.79 6.15 -9.98
C SER A 148 18.02 4.87 -10.79
N LYS A 149 19.24 4.34 -10.74
CA LYS A 149 19.62 3.06 -11.34
C LYS A 149 19.22 1.86 -10.48
N SER A 150 18.60 2.09 -9.32
CA SER A 150 18.10 1.01 -8.47
C SER A 150 16.70 0.62 -8.90
N ALA A 151 16.55 -0.51 -9.57
CA ALA A 151 15.26 -1.11 -9.86
C ALA A 151 14.65 -1.61 -8.54
N THR A 152 13.50 -1.05 -8.15
CA THR A 152 12.84 -1.37 -6.87
C THR A 152 11.34 -1.54 -7.01
N GLY A 153 10.74 -2.32 -6.11
CA GLY A 153 9.31 -2.64 -6.14
C GLY A 153 8.93 -3.28 -7.47
N VAL A 154 7.87 -2.77 -8.11
CA VAL A 154 7.39 -3.28 -9.41
C VAL A 154 8.43 -3.11 -10.54
N ASP A 155 9.29 -2.09 -10.50
CA ASP A 155 10.36 -1.92 -11.50
C ASP A 155 11.49 -2.95 -11.32
N GLY A 156 11.54 -3.66 -10.18
CA GLY A 156 12.52 -4.69 -9.89
C GLY A 156 12.15 -6.09 -10.40
N LEU A 157 11.01 -6.22 -11.09
CA LEU A 157 10.55 -7.49 -11.64
C LEU A 157 11.33 -7.88 -12.90
N GLU A 158 11.52 -9.19 -13.08
CA GLU A 158 12.21 -9.77 -14.22
C GLU A 158 11.21 -10.56 -15.08
N PRO A 159 11.29 -10.44 -16.43
CA PRO A 159 10.50 -11.25 -17.35
C PRO A 159 10.72 -12.76 -17.13
N GLY A 160 9.67 -13.56 -17.33
CA GLY A 160 9.72 -15.02 -17.18
C GLY A 160 9.76 -15.53 -15.73
N ARG A 161 9.53 -14.66 -14.74
CA ARG A 161 9.51 -15.03 -13.31
C ARG A 161 8.09 -15.06 -12.75
N LYS A 162 7.93 -15.77 -11.62
CA LYS A 162 6.70 -15.77 -10.83
C LYS A 162 6.98 -15.24 -9.43
N TYR A 163 6.13 -14.34 -8.97
CA TYR A 163 6.26 -13.65 -7.71
C TYR A 163 5.08 -13.94 -6.78
N GLU A 164 5.37 -14.04 -5.48
CA GLU A 164 4.40 -13.95 -4.41
C GLU A 164 4.36 -12.51 -3.90
N ILE A 165 3.14 -11.99 -3.74
CA ILE A 165 2.86 -10.60 -3.38
C ILE A 165 2.17 -10.60 -2.03
N GLY A 166 2.81 -10.00 -1.04
CA GLY A 166 2.29 -9.78 0.31
C GLY A 166 2.38 -8.32 0.73
N LEU A 167 1.93 -8.03 1.95
CA LEU A 167 2.07 -6.72 2.58
C LEU A 167 3.25 -6.73 3.54
N ASN A 168 3.90 -5.57 3.70
CA ASN A 168 4.93 -5.39 4.71
C ASN A 168 4.29 -5.31 6.11
N THR A 169 4.50 -6.36 6.91
CA THR A 169 3.93 -6.50 8.26
C THR A 169 4.46 -5.44 9.23
N ASP A 170 5.73 -5.05 9.12
CA ASP A 170 6.31 -4.01 9.98
C ASP A 170 5.59 -2.67 9.78
N LEU A 171 5.14 -2.39 8.56
CA LEU A 171 4.34 -1.19 8.27
C LEU A 171 2.86 -1.34 8.63
N LEU A 172 2.35 -2.56 8.80
CA LEU A 172 1.02 -2.82 9.36
C LEU A 172 1.02 -2.59 10.89
N ASP A 173 2.09 -2.97 11.57
CA ASP A 173 2.22 -2.87 13.03
C ASP A 173 2.27 -1.42 13.54
N ILE A 174 2.69 -0.48 12.70
CA ILE A 174 2.76 0.96 13.04
C ILE A 174 1.51 1.74 12.63
N ILE A 175 0.47 1.08 12.10
CA ILE A 175 -0.78 1.75 11.71
C ILE A 175 -1.43 2.36 12.95
N ARG A 176 -1.67 3.67 12.88
CA ARG A 176 -2.49 4.34 13.90
C ARG A 176 -3.96 4.06 13.63
N TRP A 177 -4.71 3.74 14.68
CA TRP A 177 -6.12 3.38 14.55
C TRP A 177 -6.96 3.83 15.74
N ALA A 178 -8.27 3.90 15.54
CA ALA A 178 -9.24 4.22 16.59
C ALA A 178 -10.57 3.47 16.37
N PRO A 179 -11.28 3.05 17.44
CA PRO A 179 -12.58 2.39 17.35
C PRO A 179 -13.70 3.43 17.16
N ALA A 180 -13.61 4.21 16.08
CA ALA A 180 -14.53 5.28 15.74
C ALA A 180 -14.67 5.40 14.22
N GLU A 181 -15.70 6.10 13.76
CA GLU A 181 -15.83 6.48 12.35
C GLU A 181 -14.90 7.65 12.03
N LYS A 182 -14.54 7.82 10.74
CA LYS A 182 -13.64 8.92 10.36
C LYS A 182 -14.29 10.27 10.67
N GLU A 183 -15.61 10.37 10.58
CA GLU A 183 -16.39 11.57 10.83
C GLU A 183 -16.22 12.10 12.27
N ASP A 184 -15.95 11.22 13.24
CA ASP A 184 -15.68 11.56 14.64
C ASP A 184 -14.23 12.00 14.86
N ILE A 185 -13.32 11.59 13.96
CA ILE A 185 -11.89 11.89 14.01
C ILE A 185 -11.58 13.20 13.28
N LEU A 186 -12.31 13.49 12.20
CA LEU A 186 -12.10 14.68 11.38
C LEU A 186 -12.64 15.96 12.04
N VAL A 187 -12.00 17.10 11.76
CA VAL A 187 -12.39 18.42 12.28
C VAL A 187 -12.63 19.43 11.16
N GLU A 188 -13.45 20.44 11.39
CA GLU A 188 -13.71 21.49 10.40
C GLU A 188 -12.57 22.54 10.31
N GLY A 189 -11.78 22.71 11.37
CA GLY A 189 -10.76 23.75 11.50
C GLY A 189 -9.34 23.31 11.09
N THR A 190 -8.49 24.28 10.77
CA THR A 190 -7.06 24.07 10.43
C THR A 190 -6.08 24.54 11.52
N GLY A 191 -6.62 24.95 12.68
CA GLY A 191 -5.89 25.48 13.84
C GLY A 191 -5.37 24.41 14.80
N GLU A 192 -5.19 24.77 16.06
CA GLU A 192 -4.75 23.86 17.12
C GLU A 192 -5.66 22.63 17.24
N GLY A 193 -5.07 21.45 17.42
CA GLY A 193 -5.79 20.19 17.45
C GLY A 193 -6.12 19.61 16.07
N SER A 194 -5.84 20.31 14.98
CA SER A 194 -6.14 19.83 13.61
C SER A 194 -5.09 18.87 13.04
N TYR A 195 -3.98 18.63 13.73
CA TYR A 195 -2.97 17.70 13.24
C TYR A 195 -3.35 16.25 13.57
N VAL A 196 -2.92 15.32 12.72
CA VAL A 196 -3.14 13.88 12.94
C VAL A 196 -2.57 13.44 14.29
N GLN A 197 -1.42 13.98 14.69
CA GLN A 197 -0.76 13.63 15.95
C GLN A 197 -1.50 14.12 17.20
N ASP A 198 -2.42 15.08 17.05
CA ASP A 198 -3.17 15.66 18.17
C ASP A 198 -4.36 14.78 18.57
N TYR A 199 -4.72 13.80 17.74
CA TYR A 199 -5.78 12.84 18.03
C TYR A 199 -5.25 11.70 18.92
N GLU A 200 -6.06 11.27 19.89
CA GLU A 200 -5.76 10.17 20.80
C GLU A 200 -5.91 8.81 20.10
N TRP A 201 -4.92 8.45 19.28
CA TRP A 201 -4.86 7.14 18.64
C TRP A 201 -4.69 6.02 19.67
N ASN A 202 -5.24 4.84 19.34
CA ASN A 202 -5.04 3.66 20.16
C ASN A 202 -3.55 3.27 20.16
N LYS A 203 -3.07 2.80 21.33
CA LYS A 203 -1.67 2.39 21.55
C LYS A 203 -1.44 0.90 21.32
N GLY A 204 -2.51 0.09 21.24
CA GLY A 204 -2.45 -1.34 20.95
C GLY A 204 -2.19 -1.62 19.48
N SER A 205 -1.71 -2.82 19.17
CA SER A 205 -1.56 -3.29 17.79
C SER A 205 -2.87 -3.89 17.26
N LEU A 206 -3.03 -3.87 15.95
CA LEU A 206 -4.08 -4.60 15.24
C LEU A 206 -3.57 -5.97 14.84
N ASN A 207 -4.46 -6.96 14.81
CA ASN A 207 -4.11 -8.31 14.35
C ASN A 207 -4.47 -8.43 12.86
N PHE A 208 -3.47 -8.49 11.98
CA PHE A 208 -3.66 -8.65 10.55
C PHE A 208 -3.48 -10.10 10.08
N SER A 209 -4.47 -10.59 9.34
CA SER A 209 -4.41 -11.86 8.63
C SER A 209 -4.35 -11.58 7.13
N VAL A 210 -3.16 -11.63 6.52
CA VAL A 210 -2.95 -11.30 5.11
C VAL A 210 -2.92 -12.56 4.25
N ARG A 211 -3.84 -12.64 3.27
CA ARG A 211 -3.82 -13.65 2.22
C ARG A 211 -3.07 -13.11 1.00
N GLN A 212 -1.89 -13.66 0.77
CA GLN A 212 -1.01 -13.31 -0.35
C GLN A 212 -1.61 -13.75 -1.69
N SER A 213 -1.10 -13.16 -2.78
CA SER A 213 -1.43 -13.56 -4.16
C SER A 213 -0.16 -13.83 -4.95
N THR A 214 -0.28 -14.61 -6.03
CA THR A 214 0.83 -14.84 -6.96
C THR A 214 0.60 -14.12 -8.28
N LEU A 215 1.67 -13.64 -8.91
CA LEU A 215 1.66 -12.98 -10.21
C LEU A 215 2.82 -13.50 -11.08
N SER A 216 2.54 -13.82 -12.33
CA SER A 216 3.56 -14.19 -13.32
C SER A 216 3.94 -12.98 -14.18
N VAL A 217 5.23 -12.83 -14.49
CA VAL A 217 5.71 -11.80 -15.44
C VAL A 217 6.04 -12.49 -16.75
N GLU A 218 5.33 -12.12 -17.81
CA GLU A 218 5.52 -12.65 -19.15
C GLU A 218 6.86 -12.21 -19.75
N THR A 219 7.34 -12.96 -20.75
CA THR A 219 8.62 -12.69 -21.44
C THR A 219 8.44 -11.61 -22.50
#